data_AF-A0A6J4BVT9-F1
#
_entry.id   AF-A0A6J4BVT9-F1
#
_cell.length_a   1.000
_cell.length_b   1.000
_cell.length_c   1.000
_cell.angle_alpha   90.00
_cell.angle_beta   90.00
_cell.angle_gamma   90.00
#
_symmetry.space_group_name_H-M   'P 1'
#
loop_
_entity.id
_entity.type
_entity.pdbx_description
1 polymer ?
#
loop_
_entity_poly.entity_id
_entity_poly.type
_entity_poly.pdbx_seq_one_letter_code
_entity_poly.pdbx_strand_id
1 'polypeptide(L)'
;MQYILSNIFPIGAATIAGLIILFLRFRYRFKGATIAAATLALFWLAAILAGALILAPVDAGPWTVALGSAFIIWIGFVLPALSIALNLRGHPWSISLADATWWLAVMLTQAVVLHSIGLTKPMSVGSAVSSDATPRAKPAV
;
A
#
# COMPACT_ATOMS: atom_id res chain seq x y z
N MET A 1 -13.39 5.91 -2.23
CA MET A 1 -13.39 5.53 -3.66
C MET A 1 -12.74 6.60 -4.54
N GLN A 2 -13.06 7.89 -4.36
CA GLN A 2 -12.36 9.00 -5.06
C GLN A 2 -10.82 8.91 -4.99
N TYR A 3 -10.24 8.60 -3.83
CA TYR A 3 -8.78 8.50 -3.68
C TYR A 3 -8.12 7.41 -4.54
N ILE A 4 -8.82 6.29 -4.79
CA ILE A 4 -8.31 5.21 -5.64
C ILE A 4 -8.34 5.67 -7.11
N LEU A 5 -9.40 6.38 -7.51
CA LEU A 5 -9.52 6.92 -8.87
C LEU A 5 -8.49 8.02 -9.14
N SER A 6 -8.27 8.93 -8.20
CA SER A 6 -7.26 9.99 -8.33
C SER A 6 -5.82 9.48 -8.34
N ASN A 7 -5.58 8.32 -7.73
CA ASN A 7 -4.26 7.69 -7.64
C ASN A 7 -4.18 6.41 -8.50
N ILE A 8 -5.03 6.27 -9.52
CA ILE A 8 -5.05 5.07 -10.36
C ILE A 8 -3.74 4.89 -11.13
N PHE A 9 -3.08 5.98 -11.50
CA PHE A 9 -1.77 5.97 -12.16
C PHE A 9 -0.65 5.42 -11.26
N PRO A 10 -0.38 5.97 -10.06
CA PRO A 10 0.62 5.41 -9.15
C PRO A 10 0.28 3.97 -8.72
N ILE A 11 -1.00 3.64 -8.48
CA ILE A 11 -1.43 2.27 -8.16
C ILE A 11 -1.15 1.32 -9.33
N GLY A 12 -1.46 1.74 -10.56
CA GLY A 12 -1.17 0.97 -11.77
C GLY A 12 0.33 0.71 -11.95
N ALA A 13 1.16 1.74 -11.78
CA ALA A 13 2.61 1.60 -11.86
C ALA A 13 3.17 0.66 -10.78
N ALA A 14 2.69 0.76 -9.54
CA ALA A 14 3.08 -0.15 -8.46
C ALA A 14 2.61 -1.60 -8.74
N THR A 15 1.43 -1.77 -9.32
CA THR A 15 0.92 -3.07 -9.76
C THR A 15 1.83 -3.70 -10.81
N ILE A 16 2.24 -2.93 -11.82
CA ILE A 16 3.16 -3.38 -12.87
C ILE A 16 4.52 -3.75 -12.26
N ALA A 17 5.06 -2.93 -11.37
CA ALA A 17 6.32 -3.25 -10.69
C ALA A 17 6.25 -4.56 -9.88
N GLY A 18 5.15 -4.78 -9.16
CA GLY A 18 4.90 -6.04 -8.45
C GLY A 18 4.76 -7.24 -9.40
N LEU A 19 4.11 -7.04 -10.56
CA LEU A 19 3.96 -8.07 -11.59
C LEU A 19 5.31 -8.45 -12.20
N ILE A 20 6.17 -7.47 -12.48
CA ILE A 20 7.53 -7.70 -13.01
C ILE A 20 8.29 -8.61 -12.04
N ILE A 21 8.27 -8.31 -10.74
CA ILE A 21 8.94 -9.12 -9.71
C ILE A 21 8.41 -10.56 -9.70
N LEU A 22 7.08 -10.73 -9.65
CA LEU A 22 6.44 -12.05 -9.66
C LEU A 22 6.74 -12.83 -10.96
N PHE A 23 6.75 -12.14 -12.10
CA PHE A 23 7.07 -12.73 -13.39
C PHE A 23 8.52 -13.20 -13.46
N LEU A 24 9.49 -12.41 -12.96
CA LEU A 24 10.91 -12.81 -12.95
C LEU A 24 11.13 -14.12 -12.17
N ARG A 25 10.38 -14.35 -11.08
CA ARG A 25 10.52 -15.56 -10.26
C ARG A 25 9.79 -16.77 -10.83
N PHE A 26 8.58 -16.58 -11.37
CA PHE A 26 7.68 -17.67 -11.75
C PHE A 26 7.37 -17.71 -13.24
N ARG A 27 8.27 -17.22 -14.10
CA ARG A 27 8.07 -17.07 -15.56
C ARG A 27 7.42 -18.27 -16.24
N TYR A 28 7.72 -19.50 -15.78
CA TYR A 28 7.24 -20.75 -16.35
C TYR A 28 5.89 -21.26 -15.81
N ARG A 29 5.37 -20.67 -14.72
CA ARG A 29 4.09 -21.06 -14.09
C ARG A 29 2.94 -20.08 -14.36
N PHE A 30 3.20 -19.03 -15.12
CA PHE A 30 2.23 -17.99 -15.47
C PHE A 30 1.30 -18.49 -16.59
N LYS A 31 0.18 -19.11 -16.21
CA LYS A 31 -0.97 -19.35 -17.12
C LYS A 31 -1.89 -18.12 -17.13
N GLY A 32 -2.63 -17.88 -18.20
CA GLY A 32 -3.47 -16.68 -18.38
C GLY A 32 -4.40 -16.37 -17.20
N ALA A 33 -5.06 -17.39 -16.62
CA ALA A 33 -5.91 -17.21 -15.44
C ALA A 33 -5.12 -16.80 -14.18
N THR A 34 -3.91 -17.33 -14.00
CA THR A 34 -3.01 -16.97 -12.89
C THR A 34 -2.48 -15.55 -13.02
N ILE A 35 -2.25 -15.08 -14.26
CA ILE A 35 -1.88 -13.69 -14.53
C ILE A 35 -2.99 -12.75 -14.12
N ALA A 36 -4.24 -13.02 -14.53
CA ALA A 36 -5.37 -12.19 -14.16
C ALA A 36 -5.56 -12.13 -12.63
N ALA A 37 -5.48 -13.29 -11.96
CA ALA A 37 -5.57 -13.35 -10.50
C ALA A 37 -4.41 -12.62 -9.81
N ALA A 38 -3.18 -12.76 -10.30
CA ALA A 38 -2.01 -12.07 -9.75
C ALA A 38 -2.09 -10.56 -9.94
N THR A 39 -2.51 -10.10 -11.13
CA THR A 39 -2.72 -8.67 -11.41
C THR A 39 -3.77 -8.09 -10.46
N LEU A 40 -4.90 -8.77 -10.29
CA LEU A 40 -5.95 -8.31 -9.39
C LEU A 40 -5.48 -8.27 -7.94
N ALA A 41 -4.77 -9.30 -7.49
CA ALA A 41 -4.21 -9.35 -6.13
C ALA A 41 -3.19 -8.23 -5.89
N LEU A 42 -2.28 -7.99 -6.85
CA LEU A 42 -1.27 -6.94 -6.75
C LEU A 42 -1.86 -5.54 -6.85
N PHE A 43 -2.88 -5.36 -7.66
CA PHE A 43 -3.64 -4.11 -7.76
C PHE A 43 -4.31 -3.79 -6.43
N TRP A 44 -4.96 -4.78 -5.82
CA TRP A 44 -5.60 -4.61 -4.53
C TRP A 44 -4.60 -4.34 -3.42
N LEU A 45 -3.47 -5.05 -3.42
CA LEU A 45 -2.38 -4.84 -2.46
C LEU A 45 -1.79 -3.42 -2.58
N ALA A 46 -1.54 -2.96 -3.81
CA ALA A 46 -1.07 -1.59 -4.07
C ALA A 46 -2.10 -0.54 -3.63
N ALA A 47 -3.40 -0.80 -3.83
CA ALA A 47 -4.47 0.10 -3.39
C ALA A 47 -4.53 0.21 -1.85
N ILE A 48 -4.34 -0.90 -1.12
CA ILE A 48 -4.28 -0.90 0.35
C ILE A 48 -3.05 -0.12 0.84
N LEU A 49 -1.88 -0.35 0.23
CA LEU A 49 -0.65 0.40 0.55
C LEU A 49 -0.84 1.90 0.29
N ALA A 50 -1.39 2.27 -0.86
CA ALA A 50 -1.68 3.67 -1.19
C ALA A 50 -2.62 4.30 -0.15
N GLY A 51 -3.67 3.58 0.26
CA GLY A 51 -4.57 4.01 1.34
C GLY A 51 -3.84 4.24 2.66
N ALA A 52 -2.96 3.31 3.06
CA ALA A 52 -2.15 3.43 4.27
C ALA A 52 -1.23 4.66 4.24
N LEU A 53 -0.55 4.91 3.11
CA LEU A 53 0.34 6.07 2.94
C LEU A 53 -0.42 7.40 2.93
N ILE A 54 -1.67 7.41 2.45
CA ILE A 54 -2.53 8.60 2.44
C ILE A 54 -3.02 8.96 3.85
N LEU A 55 -3.38 7.95 4.64
CA LEU A 55 -3.99 8.12 5.97
C LEU A 55 -2.97 8.24 7.09
N ALA A 56 -1.70 7.90 6.85
CA ALA A 56 -0.68 7.91 7.89
C ALA A 56 -0.39 9.34 8.40
N PRO A 57 -0.46 9.57 9.73
CA PRO A 57 -0.06 10.84 10.33
C PRO A 57 1.45 11.07 10.12
N VAL A 58 1.80 12.27 9.65
CA VAL A 58 3.14 12.61 9.10
C VAL A 58 4.15 13.07 10.14
N ASP A 59 4.05 12.57 11.38
CA ASP A 59 5.03 12.92 12.42
C ASP A 59 6.43 12.33 12.14
N ALA A 60 6.53 11.38 11.19
CA ALA A 60 7.76 10.74 10.74
C ALA A 60 8.12 11.07 9.29
N GLY A 61 9.39 10.83 8.92
CA GLY A 61 9.89 11.00 7.56
C GLY A 61 9.04 10.24 6.51
N PRO A 62 8.71 10.85 5.35
CA PRO A 62 7.81 10.24 4.36
C PRO A 62 8.25 8.83 3.87
N TRP A 63 9.55 8.63 3.71
CA TRP A 63 10.12 7.33 3.35
C TRP A 63 9.96 6.29 4.45
N THR A 64 10.12 6.70 5.72
CA THR A 64 9.91 5.84 6.88
C THR A 64 8.45 5.40 6.98
N VAL A 65 7.52 6.31 6.70
CA VAL A 65 6.09 5.99 6.63
C VAL A 65 5.80 4.99 5.51
N ALA A 66 6.31 5.24 4.30
CA ALA A 66 6.08 4.36 3.16
C ALA A 66 6.59 2.93 3.40
N LEU A 67 7.85 2.78 3.79
CA LEU A 67 8.47 1.49 4.04
C LEU A 67 7.94 0.85 5.34
N GLY A 68 7.73 1.65 6.37
CA GLY A 68 7.20 1.21 7.66
C GLY A 68 5.79 0.65 7.54
N SER A 69 4.89 1.31 6.81
CA SER A 69 3.54 0.80 6.54
C SER A 69 3.59 -0.55 5.82
N ALA A 70 4.43 -0.68 4.79
CA ALA A 70 4.59 -1.96 4.09
C ALA A 70 5.10 -3.07 5.03
N PHE A 71 6.09 -2.76 5.87
CA PHE A 71 6.65 -3.73 6.81
C PHE A 71 5.67 -4.13 7.92
N ILE A 72 4.92 -3.17 8.48
CA ILE A 72 3.91 -3.42 9.52
C ILE A 72 2.78 -4.29 8.98
N ILE A 73 2.28 -3.99 7.78
CA ILE A 73 1.24 -4.82 7.13
C ILE A 73 1.81 -6.22 6.86
N TRP A 74 3.06 -6.31 6.41
CA TRP A 74 3.68 -7.60 6.16
C TRP A 74 3.76 -8.47 7.42
N ILE A 75 4.31 -7.93 8.52
CA ILE A 75 4.50 -8.70 9.75
C ILE A 75 3.18 -9.03 10.45
N GLY A 76 2.21 -8.10 10.41
CA GLY A 76 0.91 -8.25 11.07
C GLY A 76 -0.10 -9.09 10.29
N PHE A 77 0.03 -9.18 8.97
CA PHE A 77 -0.97 -9.82 8.11
C PHE A 77 -0.38 -10.91 7.21
N VAL A 78 0.55 -10.54 6.33
CA VAL A 78 1.03 -11.43 5.26
C VAL A 78 1.82 -12.62 5.82
N LEU A 79 2.78 -12.35 6.70
CA LEU A 79 3.61 -13.36 7.35
C LEU A 79 2.77 -14.40 8.12
N PRO A 80 1.89 -14.01 9.07
CA PRO A 80 1.09 -14.99 9.82
C PRO A 80 0.08 -15.72 8.93
N ALA A 81 -0.57 -15.02 7.99
CA ALA A 81 -1.54 -15.65 7.09
C ALA A 81 -0.90 -16.73 6.21
N LEU A 82 0.26 -16.44 5.60
CA LEU A 82 1.01 -17.43 4.80
C LEU A 82 1.59 -18.55 5.66
N SER A 83 2.16 -18.20 6.83
CA SER A 83 2.76 -19.18 7.73
C SER A 83 1.75 -20.23 8.18
N ILE A 84 0.58 -19.80 8.67
CA ILE A 84 -0.48 -20.70 9.10
C ILE A 84 -1.07 -21.46 7.91
N ALA A 85 -1.38 -20.78 6.79
CA ALA A 85 -2.02 -21.41 5.64
C ALA A 85 -1.15 -22.51 5.01
N LEU A 86 0.16 -22.30 4.89
CA LEU A 86 1.09 -23.28 4.30
C LEU A 86 1.44 -24.39 5.30
N ASN A 87 1.56 -24.07 6.59
CA ASN A 87 1.80 -25.06 7.62
C ASN A 87 0.61 -26.04 7.76
N LEU A 88 -0.63 -25.54 7.72
CA LEU A 88 -1.85 -26.38 7.68
C LEU A 88 -1.94 -27.26 6.43
N ARG A 89 -1.24 -26.89 5.35
CA ARG A 89 -1.13 -27.69 4.10
C ARG A 89 0.04 -28.68 4.12
N GLY A 90 0.75 -28.79 5.25
CA GLY A 90 1.87 -29.72 5.42
C GLY A 90 3.20 -29.22 4.85
N HIS A 91 3.31 -27.95 4.46
CA HIS A 91 4.59 -27.40 4.00
C HIS A 91 5.50 -27.02 5.18
N PRO A 92 6.83 -27.19 5.03
CA PRO A 92 7.79 -26.79 6.04
C PRO A 92 7.80 -25.27 6.24
N TRP A 93 8.04 -24.84 7.48
CA TRP A 93 8.08 -23.43 7.88
C TRP A 93 9.06 -22.58 7.06
N SER A 94 10.15 -23.20 6.59
CA SER A 94 11.14 -22.54 5.73
C SER A 94 10.56 -22.10 4.38
N ILE A 95 9.64 -22.86 3.80
CA ILE A 95 8.96 -22.48 2.55
C ILE A 95 8.00 -21.34 2.82
N SER A 96 7.24 -21.41 3.92
CA SER A 96 6.32 -20.34 4.30
C SER A 96 7.05 -19.01 4.54
N LEU A 97 8.20 -19.07 5.21
CA LEU A 97 9.01 -17.88 5.45
C LEU A 97 9.60 -17.35 4.15
N ALA A 98 10.13 -18.21 3.28
CA ALA A 98 10.67 -17.80 1.99
C ALA A 98 9.61 -17.12 1.11
N ASP A 99 8.40 -17.68 1.04
CA ASP A 99 7.27 -17.09 0.30
C ASP A 99 6.82 -15.78 0.93
N ALA A 100 6.75 -15.70 2.27
CA ALA A 100 6.43 -14.47 2.97
C ALA A 100 7.48 -13.38 2.73
N THR A 101 8.78 -13.70 2.80
CA THR A 101 9.87 -12.74 2.51
C THR A 101 9.80 -12.26 1.08
N TRP A 102 9.41 -13.11 0.13
CA TRP A 102 9.20 -12.69 -1.25
C TRP A 102 8.06 -11.68 -1.38
N TRP A 103 6.95 -11.90 -0.69
CA TRP A 103 5.86 -10.93 -0.60
C TRP A 103 6.29 -9.61 0.05
N LEU A 104 7.19 -9.64 1.03
CA LEU A 104 7.77 -8.41 1.58
C LEU A 104 8.50 -7.61 0.48
N ALA A 105 9.32 -8.27 -0.34
CA ALA A 105 10.04 -7.59 -1.43
C ALA A 105 9.08 -6.94 -2.43
N VAL A 106 7.98 -7.61 -2.77
CA VAL A 106 6.90 -7.03 -3.61
C VAL A 106 6.29 -5.80 -2.93
N MET A 107 5.88 -5.91 -1.66
CA MET A 107 5.25 -4.81 -0.93
C MET A 107 6.17 -3.59 -0.78
N LEU A 108 7.45 -3.81 -0.48
CA LEU A 108 8.45 -2.74 -0.40
C LEU A 108 8.63 -2.07 -1.75
N THR A 109 8.70 -2.83 -2.84
CA THR A 109 8.81 -2.26 -4.19
C THR A 109 7.58 -1.42 -4.53
N GLN A 110 6.38 -1.92 -4.23
CA GLN A 110 5.14 -1.17 -4.44
C GLN A 110 5.12 0.13 -3.62
N ALA A 111 5.52 0.08 -2.35
CA ALA A 111 5.61 1.27 -1.50
C ALA A 111 6.59 2.30 -2.04
N VAL A 112 7.77 1.87 -2.51
CA VAL A 112 8.77 2.75 -3.14
C VAL A 112 8.19 3.41 -4.39
N VAL A 113 7.51 2.66 -5.25
CA VAL A 113 6.91 3.19 -6.50
C VAL A 113 5.80 4.20 -6.18
N LEU A 114 4.91 3.88 -5.25
CA LEU A 114 3.82 4.76 -4.81
C LEU A 114 4.37 6.07 -4.23
N HIS A 115 5.40 5.97 -3.39
CA HIS A 115 6.06 7.13 -2.78
C HIS A 115 6.82 7.97 -3.81
N SER A 116 7.50 7.32 -4.76
CA SER A 116 8.32 8.00 -5.78
C SER A 116 7.49 8.75 -6.82
N ILE A 117 6.32 8.23 -7.18
CA ILE A 117 5.38 8.90 -8.11
C ILE A 117 4.62 10.03 -7.40
N GLY A 118 4.46 9.91 -6.07
CA GLY A 118 3.71 10.86 -5.27
C GLY A 118 2.21 10.55 -5.27
N LEU A 119 1.65 10.48 -4.07
CA LEU A 119 0.22 10.27 -3.86
C LEU A 119 -0.48 11.60 -3.62
N THR A 120 -1.62 11.80 -4.27
CA THR A 120 -2.50 12.94 -4.00
C THR A 120 -3.18 12.73 -2.65
N LYS A 121 -2.80 13.55 -1.66
CA LYS A 121 -3.40 13.53 -0.33
C LYS A 121 -4.75 14.25 -0.35
N PRO A 122 -5.72 13.84 0.49
CA PRO A 122 -6.95 14.59 0.72
C PRO A 122 -6.60 16.01 1.15
N MET A 123 -7.25 17.01 0.56
CA MET A 123 -7.28 18.35 1.11
C MET A 123 -7.94 18.24 2.49
N SER A 124 -7.17 18.45 3.57
CA SER A 124 -7.74 18.55 4.90
C SER A 124 -8.73 19.71 4.90
N VAL A 125 -10.02 19.41 5.05
CA VAL A 125 -11.11 20.38 5.27
C VAL A 125 -10.97 21.02 6.66
N GLY A 126 -9.78 21.55 6.95
CA GLY A 126 -9.41 22.19 8.21
C GLY A 126 -8.79 23.57 8.00
N SER A 127 -8.24 23.83 6.81
CA SER A 127 -7.73 25.16 6.42
C SER A 127 -8.82 26.09 5.88
N ALA A 128 -10.03 25.59 5.59
CA ALA A 128 -11.15 26.43 5.15
C ALA A 128 -11.98 27.03 6.31
N VAL A 129 -11.86 26.50 7.53
CA VAL A 129 -12.70 26.91 8.68
C VAL A 129 -12.00 27.94 9.59
N SER A 130 -10.67 28.10 9.50
CA SER A 130 -9.91 29.00 10.37
C SER A 130 -9.79 30.45 9.88
N SER A 131 -10.32 30.79 8.71
CA SER A 131 -10.22 32.15 8.13
C SER A 131 -11.41 33.08 8.46
N ASP A 132 -12.43 32.63 9.21
CA ASP A 132 -13.67 33.42 9.42
C ASP A 132 -13.98 33.76 10.88
N ALA A 133 -13.02 33.58 11.79
CA ALA A 133 -13.15 34.04 13.17
C ALA A 133 -12.70 35.51 13.33
N THR A 134 -13.40 36.42 12.64
CA THR A 134 -13.29 37.85 12.93
C THR A 134 -14.16 38.15 14.16
N PRO A 135 -13.62 38.61 15.30
CA PRO A 135 -14.46 39.00 16.42
C PRO A 135 -15.20 40.30 16.04
N ARG A 136 -16.50 40.20 15.75
CA ARG A 136 -17.37 41.39 15.68
C ARG A 136 -17.36 42.05 17.07
N ALA A 137 -16.68 43.17 17.18
CA ALA A 137 -16.83 44.08 18.31
C ALA A 137 -18.31 44.49 18.43
N LYS A 138 -18.90 44.31 19.62
CA LYS A 138 -20.22 44.87 19.95
C LYS A 138 -20.12 46.40 19.93
N PRO A 139 -21.06 47.12 19.29
CA PRO A 139 -21.17 48.56 19.52
C PRO A 139 -21.70 48.77 20.94
N ALA A 140 -20.98 49.58 21.72
CA ALA A 140 -21.46 50.10 22.99
C ALA A 140 -22.45 51.23 22.70
N VAL A 141 -23.71 51.05 23.09
CA VAL A 141 -24.66 52.11 23.42
C VAL A 141 -25.47 51.63 24.62
#